data_AF-A0A2E1YTQ8-F1
#
_entry.id   AF-A0A2E1YTQ8-F1
#
_cell.length_a   1.000
_cell.length_b   1.000
_cell.length_c   1.000
_cell.angle_alpha   90.00
_cell.angle_beta   90.00
_cell.angle_gamma   90.00
#
_symmetry.space_group_name_H-M   'P 1'
#
loop_
_entity.id
_entity.type
_entity.pdbx_description
1 polymer ?
#
loop_
_entity_poly.entity_id
_entity_poly.type
_entity_poly.pdbx_seq_one_letter_code
_entity_poly.pdbx_strand_id
1 'polypeptide(L)' 'MDIESAKLLGAGIAVLGVIGSGIGIGSIFSAFITAVGRNPEAREHVFTMTMLGFALVEALALFALIIALLLLFVF' A
#
# COMPACT_ATOMS: atom_id res chain seq x y z
N MET A 1 -17.83 23.61 -10.87
CA MET A 1 -17.99 22.16 -10.67
C MET A 1 -19.14 21.97 -9.71
N ASP A 2 -20.08 21.11 -10.06
CA ASP A 2 -21.07 20.60 -9.11
C ASP A 2 -20.41 19.62 -8.12
N ILE A 3 -21.12 19.33 -7.03
CA ILE A 3 -20.61 18.50 -5.92
C ILE A 3 -20.36 17.05 -6.37
N GLU A 4 -21.20 16.52 -7.26
CA GLU A 4 -21.08 15.14 -7.74
C GLU A 4 -19.81 14.97 -8.59
N SER A 5 -19.58 15.88 -9.54
CA SER A 5 -18.34 15.94 -10.31
C SER A 5 -17.09 16.08 -9.43
N ALA A 6 -17.17 16.90 -8.36
CA ALA A 6 -16.07 17.07 -7.43
C ALA A 6 -15.76 15.79 -6.64
N LYS A 7 -16.78 15.02 -6.24
CA LYS A 7 -16.61 13.74 -5.55
C LYS A 7 -15.97 12.68 -6.43
N LEU A 8 -16.41 12.56 -7.69
CA LEU A 8 -15.84 11.60 -8.64
C LEU A 8 -14.36 11.87 -8.89
N LEU A 9 -13.98 13.14 -9.07
CA LEU A 9 -12.57 13.54 -9.18
C LEU A 9 -11.80 13.30 -7.88
N GLY A 10 -12.37 13.66 -6.72
CA GLY A 10 -11.76 13.43 -5.42
C GLY A 10 -11.48 11.95 -5.14
N ALA A 11 -12.41 11.06 -5.51
CA ALA A 11 -12.24 9.62 -5.39
C ALA A 11 -11.08 9.11 -6.27
N GLY A 12 -10.98 9.60 -7.51
CA GLY A 12 -9.86 9.26 -8.39
C GLY A 12 -8.51 9.74 -7.84
N ILE A 13 -8.46 10.95 -7.28
CA ILE A 13 -7.25 11.51 -6.66
C ILE A 13 -6.86 10.73 -5.40
N ALA A 14 -7.82 10.32 -4.57
CA ALA A 14 -7.56 9.56 -3.35
C ALA A 14 -6.77 8.28 -3.61
N VAL A 15 -7.08 7.56 -4.71
CA VAL A 15 -6.41 6.30 -5.08
C VAL A 15 -4.93 6.50 -5.45
N LEU A 16 -4.48 7.71 -5.79
CA LEU A 16 -3.05 7.97 -6.04
C LEU A 16 -2.17 7.65 -4.82
N GLY A 17 -2.74 7.66 -3.61
CA GLY A 17 -2.03 7.22 -2.39
C GLY A 17 -1.52 5.76 -2.46
N VAL A 18 -2.13 4.91 -3.28
CA VAL A 18 -1.72 3.51 -3.48
C VAL A 18 -0.35 3.40 -4.15
N ILE A 19 0.09 4.41 -4.90
CA ILE A 19 1.43 4.44 -5.54
C ILE A 19 2.53 4.27 -4.49
N GLY A 20 2.39 4.93 -3.34
CA GLY A 20 3.34 4.79 -2.23
C GLY A 20 3.41 3.36 -1.70
N SER A 21 2.26 2.67 -1.60
CA SER A 21 2.23 1.25 -1.20
C SER A 21 2.92 0.36 -2.23
N GLY A 22 2.63 0.55 -3.53
CA GLY A 22 3.27 -0.23 -4.59
C GLY A 22 4.80 -0.13 -4.57
N ILE A 23 5.33 1.08 -4.35
CA ILE A 23 6.77 1.30 -4.19
C ILE A 23 7.29 0.64 -2.91
N GLY A 24 6.60 0.82 -1.78
CA GLY A 24 6.98 0.26 -0.49
C GLY A 24 7.04 -1.27 -0.48
N ILE A 25 6.01 -1.92 -1.04
CA ILE A 25 5.94 -3.38 -1.21
C ILE A 25 7.12 -3.85 -2.07
N GLY A 26 7.34 -3.22 -3.22
CA GLY A 26 8.46 -3.56 -4.10
C GLY A 26 9.82 -3.47 -3.39
N SER A 27 10.03 -2.42 -2.61
CA SER A 27 11.26 -2.23 -1.82
C SER A 27 11.43 -3.29 -0.74
N ILE A 28 10.38 -3.57 0.04
CA ILE A 28 10.40 -4.55 1.14
C ILE A 28 10.72 -5.95 0.62
N PHE A 29 10.04 -6.40 -0.44
CA PHE A 29 10.27 -7.72 -1.01
C PHE A 29 11.59 -7.83 -1.76
N SER A 30 12.06 -6.75 -2.41
CA SER A 30 13.41 -6.72 -3.02
C SER A 30 14.51 -6.91 -1.97
N ALA A 31 14.39 -6.23 -0.83
CA ALA A 31 15.31 -6.38 0.30
C ALA A 31 15.26 -7.80 0.89
N PHE A 32 14.06 -8.37 1.06
CA PHE A 32 13.88 -9.75 1.53
C PHE A 32 14.53 -10.76 0.59
N ILE A 33 14.27 -10.68 -0.72
CA ILE A 33 14.86 -11.58 -1.72
C ILE A 33 16.39 -11.48 -1.72
N THR A 34 16.92 -10.25 -1.63
CA THR A 34 18.37 -10.02 -1.58
C THR A 34 18.98 -10.60 -0.30
N ALA A 35 18.33 -10.44 0.85
CA ALA A 35 18.80 -10.98 2.12
C ALA A 35 18.81 -12.52 2.12
N VAL A 36 17.72 -13.14 1.68
CA VAL A 36 17.59 -14.61 1.59
C VAL A 36 18.52 -15.19 0.52
N GLY A 37 18.70 -14.49 -0.60
CA GLY A 37 19.64 -14.91 -1.65
C GLY A 37 21.11 -14.92 -1.19
N ARG A 38 21.48 -14.06 -0.22
CA ARG A 38 22.81 -14.02 0.38
C ARG A 38 22.97 -15.02 1.53
N ASN A 39 21.92 -15.25 2.31
CA ASN A 39 21.90 -16.24 3.39
C ASN A 39 20.52 -16.92 3.48
N PRO A 40 20.35 -18.13 2.89
CA PRO A 40 19.08 -18.85 2.92
C PRO A 40 18.57 -19.19 4.32
N GLU A 41 19.47 -19.42 5.29
CA GLU A 41 19.12 -19.76 6.67
C GLU A 41 18.51 -18.57 7.43
N ALA A 42 18.76 -17.34 6.97
CA ALA A 42 18.17 -16.14 7.56
C ALA A 42 16.67 -15.98 7.23
N ARG A 43 16.12 -16.77 6.29
CA ARG A 43 14.74 -16.61 5.80
C ARG A 43 13.71 -16.53 6.91
N GLU A 44 13.69 -17.47 7.84
CA GLU A 44 12.70 -17.50 8.92
C GLU A 44 12.84 -16.29 9.86
N HIS A 45 14.07 -15.83 10.07
CA HIS A 45 14.37 -14.68 10.93
C HIS A 45 13.90 -13.36 10.32
N VAL A 46 14.00 -13.20 8.99
CA VAL A 46 13.61 -11.95 8.31
C VAL A 46 12.17 -11.95 7.82
N PHE A 47 11.57 -13.11 7.55
CA PHE A 47 10.24 -13.20 6.94
C PHE A 47 9.15 -12.53 7.78
N THR A 48 9.16 -12.74 9.10
CA THR A 48 8.18 -12.09 10.00
C THR A 48 8.30 -10.56 9.96
N MET A 49 9.52 -10.03 9.95
CA MET A 49 9.73 -8.57 9.84
C MET A 49 9.31 -8.04 8.47
N THR A 50 9.59 -8.78 7.39
CA THR A 50 9.14 -8.44 6.03
C THR A 50 7.61 -8.37 5.95
N MET A 51 6.91 -9.36 6.51
CA MET A 51 5.45 -9.40 6.52
C MET A 51 4.84 -8.28 7.39
N LEU A 52 5.46 -7.95 8.53
CA LEU A 52 5.06 -6.80 9.34
C LEU A 52 5.21 -5.49 8.54
N GLY A 53 6.36 -5.29 7.88
CA GLY A 53 6.59 -4.12 7.03
C GLY A 53 5.57 -4.03 5.89
N PHE A 54 5.30 -5.15 5.22
CA PHE A 54 4.27 -5.25 4.18
C PHE A 54 2.89 -4.82 4.70
N ALA A 55 2.46 -5.35 5.85
CA ALA A 55 1.16 -5.03 6.42
C ALA A 55 1.03 -3.54 6.79
N LEU A 56 2.09 -2.92 7.30
CA LEU A 56 2.11 -1.50 7.65
C LEU A 56 2.02 -0.61 6.40
N VAL A 57 2.76 -0.96 5.34
CA VAL A 57 2.69 -0.25 4.05
C VAL A 57 1.31 -0.39 3.43
N GLU A 58 0.73 -1.59 3.48
CA GLU A 58 -0.58 -1.85 2.89
C GLU A 58 -1.71 -1.16 3.66
N ALA A 59 -1.59 -1.00 4.98
CA ALA A 59 -2.56 -0.23 5.77
C ALA A 59 -2.73 1.21 5.25
N LEU A 60 -1.66 1.84 4.76
CA LEU A 60 -1.73 3.18 4.15
C LEU A 60 -2.48 3.17 2.81
N ALA A 61 -2.29 2.12 2.00
CA ALA A 61 -3.05 1.92 0.76
C ALA A 61 -4.55 1.75 1.05
N LEU A 62 -4.88 1.01 2.10
CA LEU A 62 -6.26 0.81 2.52
C LEU A 62 -6.92 2.11 2.97
N PHE A 63 -6.22 3.02 3.62
CA PHE A 63 -6.78 4.35 3.93
C PHE A 63 -7.12 5.14 2.67
N ALA A 64 -6.26 5.13 1.66
CA ALA A 64 -6.54 5.77 0.36
C ALA A 64 -7.79 5.17 -0.31
N LEU A 65 -7.91 3.84 -0.29
CA LEU A 65 -9.09 3.13 -0.80
C LEU A 65 -10.36 3.47 -0.02
N ILE A 66 -10.29 3.49 1.32
CA ILE A 66 -11.43 3.85 2.19
C ILE A 66 -11.93 5.25 1.86
N ILE A 67 -11.03 6.24 1.72
CA ILE A 67 -11.42 7.62 1.38
C ILE A 67 -12.11 7.65 0.01
N ALA A 68 -11.59 6.94 -0.99
CA ALA A 68 -12.21 6.85 -2.30
C ALA A 68 -13.62 6.23 -2.23
N LEU A 69 -13.79 5.14 -1.50
CA LEU A 69 -15.08 4.47 -1.34
C LEU A 69 -16.10 5.36 -0.60
N LEU A 70 -15.66 6.08 0.42
CA LEU A 70 -16.52 7.01 1.15
C LEU A 70 -17.03 8.15 0.25
N LEU A 71 -16.17 8.69 -0.61
CA LEU A 71 -16.54 9.73 -1.59
C LEU A 71 -17.50 9.22 -2.67
N LEU A 72 -17.42 7.95 -3.04
CA LEU A 72 -18.26 7.35 -4.08
C LEU A 72 -19.64 6.92 -3.57
N PHE A 73 -19.72 6.40 -2.35
CA PHE A 73 -20.89 5.63 -1.89
C PHE A 73 -21.56 6.15 -0.62
N VAL A 74 -20.92 7.03 0.14
CA VAL A 74 -21.43 7.46 1.45
C VAL A 74 -21.73 8.95 1.48
N PHE A 75 -20.74 9.77 1.16
CA PHE A 75 -20.90 11.21 1.00
C PHE A 75 -21.46 11.53 -0.38
#